data_AF-A0A937LTU1-F1
#
_entry.id   AF-A0A937LTU1-F1
#
_cell.length_a   1.000
_cell.length_b   1.000
_cell.length_c   1.000
_cell.angle_alpha   90.00
_cell.angle_beta   90.00
_cell.angle_gamma   90.00
#
_symmetry.space_group_name_H-M   'P 1'
#
loop_
_entity.id
_entity.type
_entity.pdbx_description
1 polymer ?
#
loop_
_entity_poly.entity_id
_entity_poly.type
_entity_poly.pdbx_seq_one_letter_code
_entity_poly.pdbx_strand_id
1 'polypeptide(L)'
;DYLAAIQQSTAVNIRELTNALKTLINNPEQRHQMGQTAKERAKSVFDWVKIIPAYEELWSELDKRRNSEKPQQLTQRKQNFHPSHLDPFSLFMEFPTSELSRTDHIHLEVKNWDEIIKLLKLKICLVYPESLLNFEGISQLILKLEEYPCQTVKNILDSMPRTNEKKILRTIVWLIKIGVCSHNG
;
A
#
# COMPACT_ATOMS: atom_id res chain seq x y z
N ASP A 1 -12.97 -8.09 -4.15
CA ASP A 1 -13.05 -6.61 -3.98
C ASP A 1 -12.06 -6.06 -2.95
N TYR A 2 -12.00 -6.64 -1.76
CA TYR A 2 -11.18 -6.20 -0.64
C TYR A 2 -9.67 -6.01 -0.91
N LEU A 3 -9.02 -7.06 -1.44
CA LEU A 3 -7.59 -7.04 -1.79
C LEU A 3 -7.29 -6.11 -2.98
N ALA A 4 -8.25 -5.95 -3.88
CA ALA A 4 -8.13 -5.09 -5.04
C ALA A 4 -7.99 -3.62 -4.64
N ALA A 5 -8.79 -3.15 -3.68
CA ALA A 5 -8.72 -1.77 -3.19
C ALA A 5 -7.38 -1.44 -2.50
N ILE A 6 -6.85 -2.37 -1.68
CA ILE A 6 -5.53 -2.22 -1.06
C ILE A 6 -4.45 -2.18 -2.13
N GLN A 7 -4.52 -3.11 -3.08
CA GLN A 7 -3.53 -3.19 -4.15
C GLN A 7 -3.47 -1.89 -4.98
N GLN A 8 -4.58 -1.17 -5.15
CA GLN A 8 -4.56 0.16 -5.79
C GLN A 8 -3.95 1.26 -4.93
N SER A 9 -3.95 1.06 -3.61
CA SER A 9 -3.47 2.01 -2.61
C SER A 9 -2.08 1.65 -2.09
N THR A 10 -1.32 0.86 -2.85
CA THR A 10 0.08 0.54 -2.57
C THR A 10 0.88 0.77 -3.84
N ALA A 11 2.01 1.48 -3.72
CA ALA A 11 2.93 1.75 -4.81
C ALA A 11 4.34 1.30 -4.42
N VAL A 12 5.14 0.97 -5.42
CA VAL A 12 6.56 0.69 -5.25
C VAL A 12 7.34 1.90 -5.74
N ASN A 13 8.31 2.37 -4.96
CA ASN A 13 9.25 3.38 -5.43
C ASN A 13 10.16 2.75 -6.51
N ILE A 14 9.81 2.97 -7.78
CA ILE A 14 10.52 2.37 -8.93
C ILE A 14 11.98 2.85 -9.00
N ARG A 15 12.27 4.08 -8.58
CA ARG A 15 13.62 4.64 -8.58
C ARG A 15 14.50 3.91 -7.56
N GLU A 16 14.02 3.78 -6.33
CA GLU A 16 14.73 3.03 -5.28
C GLU A 16 14.89 1.55 -5.63
N LEU A 17 13.83 0.91 -6.13
CA LEU A 17 13.88 -0.48 -6.58
C LEU A 17 14.94 -0.66 -7.67
N THR A 18 14.96 0.22 -8.66
CA THR A 18 15.94 0.17 -9.75
C THR A 18 17.36 0.33 -9.24
N ASN A 19 17.59 1.25 -8.30
CA ASN A 19 18.90 1.45 -7.69
C ASN A 19 19.33 0.22 -6.86
N ALA A 20 18.44 -0.33 -6.04
CA ALA A 20 18.69 -1.53 -5.26
C ALA A 20 19.02 -2.73 -6.16
N LEU A 21 18.26 -2.92 -7.25
CA LEU A 21 18.53 -3.97 -8.25
C LEU A 21 19.87 -3.76 -8.94
N LYS A 22 20.22 -2.54 -9.35
CA LYS A 22 21.52 -2.23 -9.95
C LYS A 22 22.67 -2.56 -8.99
N THR A 23 22.57 -2.16 -7.72
CA THR A 23 23.55 -2.48 -6.69
C THR A 23 23.72 -4.00 -6.56
N LEU A 24 22.61 -4.73 -6.49
CA LEU A 24 22.64 -6.18 -6.36
C LEU A 24 23.21 -6.88 -7.61
N ILE A 25 22.83 -6.45 -8.82
CA ILE A 25 23.30 -7.03 -10.09
C ILE A 25 24.80 -6.78 -10.30
N ASN A 26 25.33 -5.66 -9.81
CA ASN A 26 26.76 -5.34 -9.94
C ASN A 26 27.62 -5.93 -8.80
N ASN A 27 27.02 -6.48 -7.75
CA ASN A 27 27.73 -7.06 -6.61
C ASN A 27 27.52 -8.59 -6.50
N PRO A 28 28.42 -9.43 -7.07
CA PRO A 28 28.27 -10.87 -7.04
C PRO A 28 28.36 -11.49 -5.64
N GLU A 29 29.20 -10.92 -4.77
CA GLU A 29 29.35 -11.39 -3.38
C GLU A 29 28.05 -11.19 -2.59
N GLN A 30 27.46 -10.00 -2.69
CA GLN A 30 26.18 -9.70 -2.05
C GLN A 30 25.06 -10.61 -2.55
N ARG A 31 25.00 -10.92 -3.86
CA ARG A 31 24.02 -11.89 -4.39
C ARG A 31 24.19 -13.26 -3.77
N HIS A 32 25.43 -13.72 -3.66
CA HIS A 32 25.72 -15.03 -3.08
C HIS A 32 25.32 -15.07 -1.61
N GLN A 33 25.70 -14.06 -0.82
CA GLN A 33 25.35 -13.95 0.59
C GLN A 33 23.83 -13.90 0.79
N MET A 34 23.12 -13.03 0.06
CA MET A 34 21.66 -12.94 0.13
C MET A 34 20.98 -14.27 -0.24
N GLY A 35 21.49 -14.97 -1.25
CA GLY A 35 20.98 -16.29 -1.65
C GLY A 35 21.19 -17.37 -0.58
N GLN A 36 22.35 -17.39 0.06
CA GLN A 36 22.63 -18.32 1.17
C GLN A 36 21.72 -18.05 2.37
N THR A 37 21.62 -16.78 2.81
CA THR A 37 20.75 -16.39 3.91
C THR A 37 19.27 -16.70 3.62
N ALA A 38 18.81 -16.45 2.39
CA ALA A 38 17.44 -16.80 1.99
C ALA A 38 17.19 -18.31 2.05
N LYS A 39 18.15 -19.13 1.60
CA LYS A 39 18.06 -20.59 1.65
C LYS A 39 18.06 -21.12 3.07
N GLU A 40 18.89 -20.56 3.95
CA GLU A 40 18.92 -20.89 5.38
C GLU A 40 17.59 -20.55 6.05
N ARG A 41 17.07 -19.33 5.83
CA ARG A 41 15.76 -18.91 6.33
C ARG A 41 14.64 -19.82 5.82
N ALA A 42 14.67 -20.20 4.55
CA ALA A 42 13.67 -21.10 4.00
C ALA A 42 13.64 -22.45 4.73
N LYS A 43 14.80 -23.03 5.04
CA LYS A 43 14.91 -24.28 5.80
C LYS A 43 14.54 -24.12 7.27
N SER A 44 14.93 -23.01 7.90
CA SER A 44 14.74 -22.83 9.35
C SER A 44 13.34 -22.37 9.73
N VAL A 45 12.62 -21.70 8.81
CA VAL A 45 11.30 -21.10 9.08
C VAL A 45 10.19 -21.78 8.28
N PHE A 46 10.44 -22.11 7.01
CA PHE A 46 9.39 -22.54 6.08
C PHE A 46 9.42 -24.04 5.74
N ASP A 47 10.24 -24.83 6.43
CA ASP A 47 10.18 -26.29 6.35
C ASP A 47 8.92 -26.80 7.07
N TRP A 48 8.26 -27.82 6.51
CA TRP A 48 7.08 -28.44 7.10
C TRP A 48 7.31 -28.92 8.54
N VAL A 49 8.52 -29.38 8.85
CA VAL A 49 8.90 -29.80 10.22
C VAL A 49 8.83 -28.62 11.21
N LYS A 50 8.95 -27.38 10.74
CA LYS A 50 8.86 -26.15 11.54
C LYS A 50 7.46 -25.55 11.52
N ILE A 51 6.81 -25.59 10.37
CA ILE A 51 5.47 -25.00 10.16
C ILE A 51 4.40 -25.73 10.98
N ILE A 52 4.39 -27.07 10.98
CA ILE A 52 3.32 -27.84 11.64
C ILE A 52 3.25 -27.53 13.15
N PRO A 53 4.36 -27.61 13.92
CA PRO A 53 4.32 -27.28 15.34
C PRO A 53 3.91 -25.82 15.62
N ALA A 54 4.30 -24.87 14.76
CA ALA A 54 3.91 -23.47 14.92
C ALA A 54 2.38 -23.27 14.76
N TYR A 55 1.75 -24.01 13.84
CA TYR A 55 0.29 -24.01 13.73
C TYR A 55 -0.38 -24.67 14.93
N GLU A 56 0.17 -25.78 15.44
CA GLU A 56 -0.36 -26.44 16.64
C GLU A 56 -0.27 -25.53 17.87
N GLU A 57 0.83 -24.80 18.04
CA GLU A 57 1.00 -23.79 19.09
C GLU A 57 -0.03 -22.67 18.95
N LEU A 58 -0.20 -22.13 17.74
CA LEU A 58 -1.21 -21.11 17.46
C LEU A 58 -2.63 -21.59 17.80
N TRP A 59 -2.99 -22.82 17.42
CA TRP A 59 -4.31 -23.37 17.76
C TRP A 59 -4.51 -23.53 19.27
N SER A 60 -3.48 -23.99 19.99
CA SER A 60 -3.50 -24.08 21.45
C SER A 60 -3.69 -22.70 22.09
N GLU A 61 -2.98 -21.69 21.59
CA GLU A 61 -3.12 -20.31 22.07
C GLU A 61 -4.54 -19.76 21.83
N LEU A 62 -5.08 -19.95 20.62
CA LEU A 62 -6.43 -19.50 20.28
C LEU A 62 -7.52 -20.19 21.10
N ASP A 63 -7.34 -21.48 21.41
CA ASP A 63 -8.26 -22.22 22.28
C ASP A 63 -8.22 -21.68 23.73
N LYS A 64 -7.02 -21.44 24.28
CA LYS A 64 -6.86 -20.81 25.60
C LYS A 64 -7.55 -19.45 25.67
N ARG A 65 -7.35 -18.60 24.65
CA ARG A 65 -8.00 -17.27 24.57
C ARG A 65 -9.52 -17.41 24.60
N ARG A 66 -10.09 -18.28 23.75
CA ARG A 66 -11.54 -18.54 23.68
C ARG A 66 -12.13 -18.99 25.02
N ASN A 67 -11.42 -19.87 25.73
CA ASN A 67 -11.89 -20.41 27.01
C ASN A 67 -11.71 -19.42 28.18
N SER A 68 -10.79 -18.46 28.05
CA SER A 68 -10.52 -17.42 29.07
C SER A 68 -11.42 -16.19 28.99
N GLU A 69 -12.00 -15.90 27.81
CA GLU A 69 -12.88 -14.75 27.61
C GLU A 69 -14.30 -15.03 28.14
N LYS A 70 -14.78 -14.20 29.08
CA LYS A 70 -16.15 -14.30 29.60
C LYS A 70 -17.16 -13.67 28.61
N PRO A 71 -18.36 -14.24 28.42
CA PRO A 71 -19.37 -13.77 27.45
C PRO A 71 -19.82 -12.31 27.59
N GLN A 72 -19.53 -11.65 28.72
CA GLN A 72 -20.03 -10.32 29.07
C GLN A 72 -19.37 -9.15 28.33
N GLN A 73 -18.29 -9.35 27.56
CA GLN A 73 -17.64 -8.26 26.80
C GLN A 73 -18.21 -8.03 25.39
N LEU A 74 -19.17 -8.84 24.94
CA LEU A 74 -19.77 -8.73 23.60
C LEU A 74 -20.67 -7.49 23.43
N THR A 75 -21.13 -6.87 24.53
CA THR A 75 -22.07 -5.74 24.50
C THR A 75 -21.42 -4.38 24.28
N GLN A 76 -20.08 -4.28 24.24
CA GLN A 76 -19.36 -3.01 24.08
C GLN A 76 -18.54 -2.86 22.80
N ARG A 77 -18.46 -3.89 21.94
CA ARG A 77 -17.86 -3.71 20.61
C ARG A 77 -18.82 -2.90 19.74
N LYS A 78 -18.55 -1.59 19.70
CA LYS A 78 -19.21 -0.59 18.86
C LYS A 78 -19.53 -1.14 17.47
N GLN A 79 -20.75 -0.80 17.04
CA GLN A 79 -21.38 -1.06 15.76
C GLN A 79 -20.38 -0.97 14.58
N ASN A 80 -20.49 -1.94 13.65
CA ASN A 80 -19.80 -2.08 12.35
C ASN A 80 -18.60 -3.03 12.27
N PHE A 81 -18.44 -3.98 13.20
CA PHE A 81 -17.49 -5.09 13.02
C PHE A 81 -18.21 -6.32 12.45
N HIS A 82 -18.11 -6.54 11.14
CA HIS A 82 -18.51 -7.82 10.56
C HIS A 82 -17.26 -8.70 10.41
N PRO A 83 -17.19 -9.89 11.02
CA PRO A 83 -15.95 -10.70 11.05
C PRO A 83 -15.46 -11.13 9.66
N SER A 84 -16.35 -11.21 8.65
CA SER A 84 -15.96 -11.44 7.24
C SER A 84 -15.69 -10.17 6.43
N HIS A 85 -15.87 -8.98 7.01
CA HIS A 85 -15.63 -7.68 6.37
C HIS A 85 -14.86 -6.77 7.34
N LEU A 86 -13.61 -7.16 7.65
CA LEU A 86 -12.66 -6.29 8.35
C LEU A 86 -12.44 -4.99 7.54
N ASP A 87 -11.65 -4.01 8.00
CA ASP A 87 -11.18 -2.93 7.11
C ASP A 87 -9.88 -3.37 6.40
N PRO A 88 -9.79 -3.30 5.06
CA PRO A 88 -8.62 -3.79 4.34
C PRO A 88 -7.34 -3.08 4.75
N PHE A 89 -7.46 -1.78 5.00
CA PHE A 89 -6.32 -0.95 5.37
C PHE A 89 -5.85 -1.27 6.80
N SER A 90 -6.75 -1.76 7.66
CA SER A 90 -6.38 -2.25 8.98
C SER A 90 -5.72 -3.62 8.93
N LEU A 91 -6.20 -4.53 8.08
CA LEU A 91 -5.66 -5.90 7.99
C LEU A 91 -4.23 -5.93 7.43
N PHE A 92 -3.89 -5.01 6.52
CA PHE A 92 -2.60 -4.97 5.83
C PHE A 92 -1.76 -3.73 6.18
N MET A 93 -2.06 -3.07 7.30
CA MET A 93 -1.38 -1.84 7.75
C MET A 93 0.14 -2.02 7.90
N GLU A 94 0.59 -3.21 8.32
CA GLU A 94 2.01 -3.48 8.59
C GLU A 94 2.79 -3.98 7.35
N PHE A 95 2.15 -4.10 6.19
CA PHE A 95 2.79 -4.59 4.96
C PHE A 95 3.67 -3.57 4.23
N PRO A 96 3.29 -2.28 4.08
CA PRO A 96 4.13 -1.32 3.38
C PRO A 96 5.36 -0.92 4.22
N THR A 97 6.48 -0.64 3.56
CA THR A 97 7.70 -0.13 4.22
C THR A 97 7.45 1.22 4.90
N SER A 98 6.55 2.03 4.35
CA SER A 98 6.13 3.32 4.89
C SER A 98 4.72 3.67 4.41
N GLU A 99 4.04 4.53 5.17
CA GLU A 99 2.76 5.12 4.80
C GLU A 99 2.96 6.53 4.24
N LEU A 100 2.07 6.95 3.33
CA LEU A 100 2.07 8.31 2.80
C LEU A 100 1.69 9.31 3.91
N SER A 101 2.66 10.14 4.29
CA SER A 101 2.53 11.19 5.30
C SER A 101 2.05 12.51 4.69
N ARG A 102 1.53 13.40 5.53
CA ARG A 102 1.16 14.77 5.15
C ARG A 102 2.38 15.63 4.77
N THR A 103 3.56 15.27 5.24
CA THR A 103 4.82 16.00 4.97
C THR A 103 5.51 15.56 3.69
N ASP A 104 5.05 14.46 3.09
CA ASP A 104 5.63 13.87 1.89
C ASP A 104 5.44 14.79 0.68
N HIS A 105 6.47 14.87 -0.16
CA HIS A 105 6.44 15.68 -1.36
C HIS A 105 6.04 14.85 -2.58
N ILE A 106 5.02 15.31 -3.29
CA ILE A 106 4.54 14.71 -4.52
C ILE A 106 5.05 15.53 -5.70
N HIS A 107 5.62 14.82 -6.68
CA HIS A 107 6.13 15.37 -7.91
C HIS A 107 5.34 14.84 -9.10
N LEU A 108 5.03 15.70 -10.05
CA LEU A 108 4.46 15.29 -11.34
C LEU A 108 5.58 14.90 -12.30
N GLU A 109 5.60 13.64 -12.72
CA GLU A 109 6.64 13.09 -13.61
C GLU A 109 6.22 13.21 -15.09
N VAL A 110 4.92 13.06 -15.38
CA VAL A 110 4.37 13.15 -16.74
C VAL A 110 3.61 14.46 -16.91
N LYS A 111 4.02 15.28 -17.90
CA LYS A 111 3.38 16.57 -18.22
C LYS A 111 2.50 16.54 -19.47
N ASN A 112 2.57 15.46 -20.25
CA ASN A 112 1.77 15.33 -21.46
C ASN A 112 0.42 14.67 -21.13
N TRP A 113 -0.68 15.40 -21.33
CA TRP A 113 -2.03 14.89 -21.09
C TRP A 113 -2.39 13.64 -21.90
N ASP A 114 -1.91 13.50 -23.14
CA ASP A 114 -2.17 12.30 -23.93
C ASP A 114 -1.54 11.05 -23.29
N GLU A 115 -0.34 11.21 -22.73
CA GLU A 115 0.37 10.15 -22.01
C GLU A 115 -0.29 9.84 -20.68
N ILE A 116 -0.69 10.86 -19.91
CA ILE A 116 -1.47 10.70 -18.68
C ILE A 116 -2.75 9.91 -18.98
N ILE A 117 -3.53 10.33 -19.98
CA ILE A 117 -4.78 9.65 -20.35
C ILE A 117 -4.52 8.19 -20.74
N LYS A 118 -3.43 7.91 -21.46
CA LYS A 118 -3.01 6.54 -21.79
C LYS A 118 -2.75 5.71 -20.53
N LEU A 119 -2.06 6.27 -19.53
CA LEU A 119 -1.79 5.60 -18.25
C LEU A 119 -3.07 5.38 -17.44
N LEU A 120 -3.95 6.38 -17.37
CA LEU A 120 -5.25 6.27 -16.69
C LEU A 120 -6.16 5.18 -17.31
N LYS A 121 -5.99 4.89 -18.60
CA LYS A 121 -6.75 3.87 -19.34
C LYS A 121 -6.20 2.45 -19.23
N LEU A 122 -5.08 2.21 -18.56
CA LEU A 122 -4.54 0.86 -18.38
C LEU A 122 -5.58 -0.03 -17.68
N LYS A 123 -5.73 -1.30 -18.07
CA LYS A 123 -6.76 -2.18 -17.49
C LYS A 123 -6.65 -2.33 -15.97
N ILE A 124 -5.44 -2.23 -15.43
CA ILE A 124 -5.20 -2.25 -13.98
C ILE A 124 -5.87 -1.07 -13.26
N CYS A 125 -6.10 0.04 -13.95
CA CYS A 125 -6.77 1.24 -13.44
C CYS A 125 -8.28 1.08 -13.26
N LEU A 126 -8.89 0.06 -13.87
CA LEU A 126 -10.34 -0.14 -13.86
C LEU A 126 -10.82 -0.98 -12.67
N VAL A 127 -9.91 -1.43 -11.81
CA VAL A 127 -10.26 -2.24 -10.65
C VAL A 127 -10.59 -1.34 -9.46
N TYR A 128 -11.86 -1.35 -9.06
CA TYR A 128 -12.39 -0.62 -7.89
C TYR A 128 -12.24 0.93 -7.95
N PRO A 129 -12.62 1.57 -9.07
CA PRO A 129 -12.41 3.01 -9.31
C PRO A 129 -13.18 3.90 -8.32
N GLU A 130 -14.27 3.40 -7.72
CA GLU A 130 -15.09 4.13 -6.74
C GLU A 130 -14.31 4.52 -5.47
N SER A 131 -13.18 3.86 -5.21
CA SER A 131 -12.29 4.18 -4.09
C SER A 131 -11.36 5.37 -4.37
N LEU A 132 -11.24 5.78 -5.63
CA LEU A 132 -10.41 6.88 -6.10
C LEU A 132 -11.26 8.14 -6.37
N LEU A 133 -10.59 9.22 -6.74
CA LEU A 133 -11.24 10.40 -7.32
C LEU A 133 -11.80 10.05 -8.71
N ASN A 134 -12.89 10.71 -9.08
CA ASN A 134 -13.39 10.67 -10.45
C ASN A 134 -12.43 11.43 -11.38
N PHE A 135 -12.68 11.35 -12.70
CA PHE A 135 -11.83 11.99 -13.70
C PHE A 135 -11.67 13.51 -13.49
N GLU A 136 -12.74 14.19 -13.06
CA GLU A 136 -12.69 15.62 -12.75
C GLU A 136 -11.74 15.92 -11.58
N GLY A 137 -11.86 15.17 -10.48
CA GLY A 137 -10.98 15.31 -9.31
C GLY A 137 -9.53 14.95 -9.61
N ILE A 138 -9.29 13.91 -10.43
CA ILE A 138 -7.95 13.57 -10.92
C ILE A 138 -7.39 14.73 -11.75
N SER A 139 -8.20 15.31 -12.65
CA SER A 139 -7.77 16.41 -13.49
C SER A 139 -7.41 17.66 -12.67
N GLN A 140 -8.23 18.00 -11.67
CA GLN A 140 -7.94 19.09 -10.73
C GLN A 140 -6.64 18.87 -9.96
N LEU A 141 -6.40 17.64 -9.48
CA LEU A 141 -5.17 17.28 -8.78
C LEU A 141 -3.94 17.45 -9.69
N ILE A 142 -4.00 16.96 -10.93
CA ILE A 142 -2.90 17.07 -11.90
C ILE A 142 -2.62 18.53 -12.25
N LEU A 143 -3.67 19.32 -12.55
CA LEU A 143 -3.51 20.76 -12.85
C LEU A 143 -2.83 21.52 -11.68
N LYS A 144 -3.14 21.15 -10.43
CA LYS A 144 -2.49 21.75 -9.26
C LYS A 144 -1.01 21.37 -9.15
N LEU A 145 -0.67 20.13 -9.48
CA LEU A 145 0.71 19.68 -9.54
C LEU A 145 1.47 20.26 -10.75
N GLU A 146 0.79 20.63 -11.84
CA GLU A 146 1.40 21.39 -12.93
C GLU A 146 1.75 22.83 -12.51
N GLU A 147 0.84 23.48 -11.77
CA GLU A 147 1.04 24.85 -11.25
C GLU A 147 2.19 24.90 -10.23
N TYR A 148 2.31 23.87 -9.38
CA TYR A 148 3.36 23.71 -8.40
C TYR A 148 3.97 22.30 -8.49
N PRO A 149 5.07 22.13 -9.24
CA PRO A 149 5.66 20.82 -9.59
C PRO A 149 6.15 19.95 -8.42
N CYS A 150 6.14 20.50 -7.21
CA CYS A 150 6.47 19.81 -5.97
C CYS A 150 5.59 20.40 -4.86
N GLN A 151 4.71 19.58 -4.30
CA GLN A 151 3.87 19.99 -3.18
C GLN A 151 3.81 18.92 -2.10
N THR A 152 3.68 19.37 -0.86
CA THR A 152 3.38 18.45 0.23
C THR A 152 1.97 17.89 0.09
N VAL A 153 1.77 16.64 0.54
CA VAL A 153 0.44 16.04 0.65
C VAL A 153 -0.51 16.94 1.43
N LYS A 154 -0.04 17.60 2.50
CA LYS A 154 -0.81 18.59 3.24
C LYS A 154 -1.37 19.70 2.34
N ASN A 155 -0.53 20.34 1.53
CA ASN A 155 -0.97 21.44 0.66
C ASN A 155 -1.99 20.97 -0.37
N ILE A 156 -1.83 19.75 -0.90
CA ILE A 156 -2.81 19.13 -1.81
C ILE A 156 -4.15 18.95 -1.10
N LEU A 157 -4.15 18.38 0.12
CA LEU A 157 -5.36 18.20 0.93
C LEU A 157 -6.06 19.54 1.24
N ASP A 158 -5.28 20.55 1.64
CA ASP A 158 -5.78 21.88 1.97
C ASP A 158 -6.39 22.59 0.73
N SER A 159 -5.92 22.27 -0.48
CA SER A 159 -6.45 22.81 -1.74
C SER A 159 -7.76 22.17 -2.20
N MET A 160 -8.14 21.01 -1.65
CA MET A 160 -9.33 20.25 -2.01
C MET A 160 -10.23 19.93 -0.78
N PRO A 161 -10.65 20.93 0.03
CA PRO A 161 -11.23 20.70 1.35
C PRO A 161 -12.62 20.04 1.34
N ARG A 162 -13.32 20.08 0.20
CA ARG A 162 -14.65 19.45 0.02
C ARG A 162 -14.55 17.98 -0.42
N THR A 163 -13.34 17.51 -0.73
CA THR A 163 -13.12 16.17 -1.26
C THR A 163 -12.65 15.25 -0.12
N ASN A 164 -13.10 13.99 -0.15
CA ASN A 164 -12.75 13.02 0.89
C ASN A 164 -11.23 12.78 0.93
N GLU A 165 -10.60 13.08 2.07
CA GLU A 165 -9.16 12.92 2.28
C GLU A 165 -8.65 11.53 1.91
N LYS A 166 -9.33 10.46 2.34
CA LYS A 166 -8.93 9.08 2.03
C LYS A 166 -8.94 8.82 0.52
N LYS A 167 -9.89 9.38 -0.23
CA LYS A 167 -9.93 9.27 -1.70
C LYS A 167 -8.76 10.02 -2.34
N ILE A 168 -8.40 11.20 -1.83
CA ILE A 168 -7.24 11.96 -2.32
C ILE A 168 -5.97 11.15 -2.09
N LEU A 169 -5.71 10.68 -0.86
CA LEU A 169 -4.51 9.91 -0.53
C LEU A 169 -4.38 8.64 -1.37
N ARG A 170 -5.46 7.86 -1.52
CA ARG A 170 -5.48 6.67 -2.37
C ARG A 170 -5.18 7.02 -3.84
N THR A 171 -5.74 8.11 -4.33
CA THR A 171 -5.50 8.58 -5.71
C THR A 171 -4.06 9.02 -5.90
N ILE A 172 -3.43 9.69 -4.93
CA ILE A 172 -2.01 10.05 -4.98
C ILE A 172 -1.15 8.78 -5.07
N VAL A 173 -1.34 7.80 -4.18
CA VAL A 173 -0.59 6.54 -4.23
C VAL A 173 -0.81 5.80 -5.54
N TRP A 174 -2.03 5.83 -6.06
CA TRP A 174 -2.35 5.23 -7.34
C TRP A 174 -1.67 5.93 -8.52
N LEU A 175 -1.62 7.27 -8.54
CA LEU A 175 -0.88 8.04 -9.55
C LEU A 175 0.63 7.76 -9.50
N ILE A 176 1.18 7.53 -8.29
CA ILE A 176 2.57 7.09 -8.12
C ILE A 176 2.77 5.71 -8.74
N LYS A 177 1.87 4.77 -8.45
CA LYS A 177 1.94 3.40 -8.95
C LYS A 177 1.94 3.30 -10.47
N ILE A 178 1.13 4.12 -11.14
CA ILE A 178 1.07 4.14 -12.61
C ILE A 178 2.13 5.05 -13.26
N GLY A 179 2.97 5.70 -12.46
CA GLY A 179 4.10 6.52 -12.93
C GLY A 179 3.74 7.93 -13.37
N VAL A 180 2.52 8.42 -13.09
CA VAL A 180 2.16 9.83 -13.36
C VAL A 180 2.85 10.74 -12.35
N CYS A 181 2.92 10.31 -11.09
CA CYS A 181 3.59 11.03 -10.02
C CYS A 181 4.76 10.23 -9.44
N SER A 182 5.61 10.89 -8.67
CA SER A 182 6.55 10.26 -7.75
C SER A 182 6.45 10.88 -6.36
N HIS A 183 7.03 10.19 -5.37
CA HIS A 183 7.13 10.65 -4.00
C HIS A 183 8.59 10.67 -3.56
N ASN A 184 8.97 11.71 -2.81
CA ASN A 184 10.20 11.75 -2.02
C ASN A 184 9.80 12.04 -0.56
N GLY A 185 10.20 11.16 0.36
CA GLY A 185 9.94 11.26 1.80
C GLY A 185 11.11 10.69 2.59
#